data_AF-A0A1M4TI74-F1
#
_entry.id   AF-A0A1M4TI74-F1
#
_cell.length_a   1.000
_cell.length_b   1.000
_cell.length_c   1.000
_cell.angle_alpha   90.00
_cell.angle_beta   90.00
_cell.angle_gamma   90.00
#
_symmetry.space_group_name_H-M   'P 1'
#
loop_
_entity.id
_entity.type
_entity.pdbx_description
1 polymer ?
#
loop_
_entity_poly.entity_id
_entity_poly.type
_entity_poly.pdbx_seq_one_letter_code
_entity_poly.pdbx_strand_id
1 'polypeptide(L)'
;MKRTLLFNFLFISIFNIGQAQEKYADIQSKVKTVVNSYSSADPNYKFLSTMLTGFEKSKKLSLSNFSKDNVGIAIVLSDPEAKLVVFPAKYRFDNDKINVSAIRSRSTGGLTEDMKEYVQKYLYKMEEVGRTKFFSVLLRNRPEVQGTFTQNPAEFIVNEPNSISFVRGDENWMYVISIDNQYKSQEKPRVIIYAFKISISGEDIFNTGNSVKEMEQRRITRVGEEKTDREKFPLFHDFRTDDIRQLLKELVQNESFKSNQELHKNIEKLDTKITRFNLKDYVPQFNYFLTLDFSTFKKKDQFEINELLNIQHLSAHALADYYLSQGNYGQAIDFYKKAAFDFRYEVSSGTTYIKDMERIIYDLSKTCYKAGRKDEAYGYLLGLIIDSQSNQELATKELKSYLSDEKENKKKFKSDLDRAMKTIKAGKNGYSRTFTFRNKEVFFYPMMAGSQAEYQQQMKNTEIYNYLTQ
;
A
#
# COMPACT_ATOMS: atom_id res chain seq x y z
N MET A 1 12.16 -38.70 54.69
CA MET A 1 12.33 -40.03 54.02
C MET A 1 10.96 -40.71 54.05
N LYS A 2 10.27 -41.13 53.01
CA LYS A 2 10.54 -41.45 51.59
C LYS A 2 9.24 -41.22 50.79
N ARG A 3 9.42 -41.00 49.48
CA ARG A 3 8.50 -41.07 48.31
C ARG A 3 7.17 -41.84 48.55
N THR A 4 6.05 -41.49 47.91
CA THR A 4 5.74 -41.92 46.52
C THR A 4 4.56 -41.12 45.95
N LEU A 5 4.78 -40.53 44.75
CA LEU A 5 3.74 -40.17 43.78
C LEU A 5 2.89 -41.41 43.45
N LEU A 6 1.62 -41.23 43.09
CA LEU A 6 0.98 -41.75 41.86
C LEU A 6 -0.53 -41.99 42.03
N PHE A 7 -1.23 -41.71 40.94
CA PHE A 7 -2.59 -42.17 40.58
C PHE A 7 -3.78 -41.56 41.33
N ASN A 8 -4.24 -40.40 40.86
CA ASN A 8 -5.66 -40.04 40.88
C ASN A 8 -5.99 -39.13 39.69
N PHE A 9 -5.81 -39.68 38.48
CA PHE A 9 -6.34 -39.13 37.22
C PHE A 9 -6.77 -40.29 36.33
N LEU A 10 -7.80 -41.02 36.76
CA LEU A 10 -8.56 -41.94 35.92
C LEU A 10 -9.98 -41.98 36.48
N PHE A 11 -10.96 -41.96 35.58
CA PHE A 11 -12.42 -41.99 35.82
C PHE A 11 -13.14 -40.65 35.99
N ILE A 12 -13.12 -39.82 34.94
CA ILE A 12 -14.36 -39.14 34.49
C ILE A 12 -14.42 -39.27 32.96
N SER A 13 -15.58 -39.73 32.46
CA SER A 13 -16.01 -39.88 31.05
C SER A 13 -15.66 -41.19 30.30
N ILE A 14 -16.09 -42.34 30.83
CA ILE A 14 -16.47 -43.49 29.99
C ILE A 14 -17.97 -43.69 30.15
N PHE A 15 -18.78 -42.90 29.45
CA PHE A 15 -20.17 -43.21 29.06
C PHE A 15 -20.63 -42.15 28.05
N ASN A 16 -20.22 -42.29 26.79
CA ASN A 16 -21.05 -41.86 25.66
C ASN A 16 -21.33 -43.13 24.87
N ILE A 17 -22.57 -43.60 24.98
CA ILE A 17 -23.09 -44.69 24.16
C ILE A 17 -23.10 -44.20 22.71
N GLY A 18 -22.15 -44.73 21.93
CA GLY A 18 -22.07 -44.79 20.47
C GLY A 18 -22.98 -43.87 19.64
N GLN A 19 -22.63 -42.58 19.53
CA GLN A 19 -22.76 -41.97 18.21
C GLN A 19 -21.54 -42.42 17.41
N ALA A 20 -21.78 -43.13 16.30
CA ALA A 20 -20.71 -43.46 15.36
C ALA A 20 -20.06 -42.13 14.94
N GLN A 21 -18.79 -41.97 15.33
CA GLN A 21 -18.01 -40.80 14.97
C GLN A 21 -17.92 -40.74 13.44
N GLU A 22 -18.37 -39.64 12.84
CA GLU A 22 -18.37 -39.49 11.38
C GLU A 22 -16.95 -39.70 10.83
N LYS A 23 -16.83 -40.45 9.73
CA LYS A 23 -15.57 -40.68 9.04
C LYS A 23 -15.70 -40.26 7.58
N TYR A 24 -14.59 -39.89 6.96
CA TYR A 24 -14.58 -39.48 5.56
C TYR A 24 -15.19 -40.53 4.62
N ALA A 25 -15.02 -41.82 4.95
CA ALA A 25 -15.60 -42.92 4.19
C ALA A 25 -17.14 -42.81 4.06
N ASP A 26 -17.82 -42.18 5.02
CA ASP A 26 -19.27 -42.00 5.01
C ASP A 26 -19.70 -40.93 3.99
N ILE A 27 -18.81 -40.00 3.63
CA ILE A 27 -19.09 -38.88 2.71
C ILE A 27 -18.34 -38.99 1.38
N GLN A 28 -17.43 -39.95 1.23
CA GLN A 28 -16.51 -40.04 0.10
C GLN A 28 -17.24 -40.08 -1.25
N SER A 29 -18.37 -40.79 -1.35
CA SER A 29 -19.16 -40.86 -2.57
C SER A 29 -19.72 -39.50 -2.97
N LYS A 30 -20.26 -38.73 -2.02
CA LYS A 30 -20.75 -37.36 -2.26
C LYS A 30 -19.63 -36.42 -2.70
N VAL A 31 -18.47 -36.49 -2.05
CA VAL A 31 -17.29 -35.69 -2.43
C VAL A 31 -16.86 -36.02 -3.86
N LYS A 32 -16.78 -37.30 -4.23
CA LYS A 32 -16.45 -37.73 -5.60
C LYS A 32 -17.47 -37.27 -6.62
N THR A 33 -18.76 -37.37 -6.31
CA THR A 33 -19.83 -36.85 -7.19
C THR A 33 -19.69 -35.35 -7.42
N VAL A 34 -19.43 -34.56 -6.38
CA VAL A 34 -19.22 -33.11 -6.51
C VAL A 34 -17.97 -32.82 -7.35
N VAL A 35 -16.84 -33.49 -7.08
CA VAL A 35 -15.59 -33.28 -7.85
C VAL A 35 -15.75 -33.65 -9.32
N ASN A 36 -16.43 -34.75 -9.62
CA ASN A 36 -16.68 -35.22 -10.99
C ASN A 36 -17.68 -34.34 -11.76
N SER A 37 -18.42 -33.47 -11.08
CA SER A 37 -19.34 -32.54 -11.74
C SER A 37 -18.62 -31.34 -12.40
N TYR A 38 -17.35 -31.09 -12.04
CA TYR A 38 -16.54 -30.04 -12.66
C TYR A 38 -15.79 -30.58 -13.89
N SER A 39 -15.65 -29.74 -14.90
CA SER A 39 -14.97 -30.09 -16.15
C SER A 39 -13.49 -30.40 -15.94
N SER A 40 -13.04 -31.56 -16.42
CA SER A 40 -11.63 -31.93 -16.45
C SER A 40 -10.78 -31.07 -17.40
N ALA A 41 -11.43 -30.32 -18.30
CA ALA A 41 -10.77 -29.36 -19.18
C ALA A 41 -10.45 -28.01 -18.50
N ASP A 42 -10.96 -27.77 -17.28
CA ASP A 42 -10.60 -26.56 -16.52
C ASP A 42 -9.09 -26.58 -16.16
N PRO A 43 -8.33 -25.50 -16.41
CA PRO A 43 -6.89 -25.44 -16.12
C PRO A 43 -6.52 -25.77 -14.66
N ASN A 44 -7.42 -25.53 -13.72
CA ASN A 44 -7.23 -25.78 -12.30
C ASN A 44 -7.69 -27.16 -11.84
N TYR A 45 -8.32 -27.96 -12.71
CA TYR A 45 -8.79 -29.32 -12.37
C TYR A 45 -7.63 -30.23 -11.92
N LYS A 46 -6.45 -30.07 -12.52
CA LYS A 46 -5.23 -30.80 -12.11
C LYS A 46 -4.89 -30.59 -10.63
N PHE A 47 -5.11 -29.39 -10.09
CA PHE A 47 -4.84 -29.08 -8.69
C PHE A 47 -5.91 -29.68 -7.78
N LEU A 48 -7.17 -29.59 -8.19
CA LEU A 48 -8.29 -30.25 -7.49
C LEU A 48 -8.03 -31.76 -7.35
N SER A 49 -7.69 -32.42 -8.45
CA SER A 49 -7.37 -33.85 -8.48
C SER A 49 -6.15 -34.18 -7.62
N THR A 50 -5.09 -33.36 -7.69
CA THR A 50 -3.88 -33.55 -6.87
C THR A 50 -4.18 -33.43 -5.38
N MET A 51 -4.96 -32.44 -4.97
CA MET A 51 -5.32 -32.21 -3.57
C MET A 51 -6.20 -33.35 -3.02
N LEU A 52 -7.20 -33.80 -3.79
CA LEU A 52 -8.03 -34.94 -3.40
C LEU A 52 -7.21 -36.23 -3.30
N THR A 53 -6.36 -36.51 -4.30
CA THR A 53 -5.49 -37.69 -4.30
C THR A 53 -4.51 -37.65 -3.12
N GLY A 54 -3.97 -36.47 -2.81
CA GLY A 54 -3.11 -36.25 -1.64
C GLY A 54 -3.84 -36.61 -0.35
N PHE A 55 -5.07 -36.13 -0.16
CA PHE A 55 -5.90 -36.49 0.98
C PHE A 55 -6.18 -38.00 1.06
N GLU A 56 -6.61 -38.64 -0.03
CA GLU A 56 -7.00 -40.06 -0.05
C GLU A 56 -5.81 -41.01 0.21
N LYS A 57 -4.60 -40.63 -0.19
CA LYS A 57 -3.36 -41.39 0.07
C LYS A 57 -2.76 -41.13 1.45
N SER A 58 -3.11 -40.01 2.07
CA SER A 58 -2.56 -39.59 3.35
C SER A 58 -3.11 -40.41 4.52
N LYS A 59 -2.33 -40.48 5.59
CA LYS A 59 -2.72 -41.11 6.85
C LYS A 59 -3.23 -40.05 7.82
N LYS A 60 -3.59 -40.47 9.05
CA LYS A 60 -3.86 -39.52 10.12
C LYS A 60 -2.62 -38.66 10.38
N LEU A 61 -2.82 -37.35 10.41
CA LEU A 61 -1.76 -36.39 10.73
C LEU A 61 -1.25 -36.61 12.17
N SER A 62 -0.01 -36.24 12.46
CA SER A 62 0.45 -36.22 13.87
C SER A 62 -0.26 -35.09 14.63
N LEU A 63 -0.49 -35.28 15.94
CA LEU A 63 -1.08 -34.22 16.77
C LEU A 63 -0.23 -32.94 16.74
N SER A 64 1.10 -33.06 16.69
CA SER A 64 2.01 -31.92 16.58
C SER A 64 1.81 -31.11 15.29
N ASN A 65 1.55 -31.75 14.15
CA ASN A 65 1.30 -31.03 12.90
C ASN A 65 -0.15 -30.52 12.81
N PHE A 66 -1.08 -31.20 13.48
CA PHE A 66 -2.49 -30.79 13.57
C PHE A 66 -2.69 -29.56 14.45
N SER A 67 -1.95 -29.43 15.55
CA SER A 67 -2.10 -28.35 16.53
C SER A 67 -1.28 -27.09 16.19
N LYS A 68 -1.08 -26.82 14.90
CA LYS A 68 -0.31 -25.67 14.39
C LYS A 68 -1.16 -24.80 13.48
N ASP A 69 -0.90 -23.50 13.49
CA ASP A 69 -1.41 -22.61 12.45
C ASP A 69 -0.82 -22.96 11.09
N ASN A 70 -1.62 -23.06 10.04
CA ASN A 70 -1.11 -23.32 8.69
C ASN A 70 -1.67 -22.28 7.70
N VAL A 71 -0.86 -21.91 6.71
CA VAL A 71 -1.30 -21.14 5.53
C VAL A 71 -1.17 -21.99 4.28
N GLY A 72 -2.15 -21.86 3.38
CA GLY A 72 -2.29 -22.79 2.28
C GLY A 72 -3.16 -22.26 1.16
N ILE A 73 -3.73 -23.20 0.43
CA ILE A 73 -4.69 -22.95 -0.65
C ILE A 73 -5.93 -23.82 -0.49
N ALA A 74 -7.03 -23.39 -1.09
CA ALA A 74 -8.32 -24.07 -1.09
C ALA A 74 -9.01 -23.99 -2.45
N ILE A 75 -9.82 -24.99 -2.78
CA ILE A 75 -10.77 -24.94 -3.90
C ILE A 75 -12.16 -25.16 -3.32
N VAL A 76 -13.06 -24.22 -3.59
CA VAL A 76 -14.45 -24.26 -3.10
C VAL A 76 -15.36 -24.76 -4.22
N LEU A 77 -16.02 -25.88 -3.97
CA LEU A 77 -16.93 -26.55 -4.88
C LEU A 77 -18.37 -26.31 -4.41
N SER A 78 -19.01 -25.27 -4.94
CA SER A 78 -20.39 -24.88 -4.59
C SER A 78 -21.34 -24.84 -5.78
N ASP A 79 -20.82 -24.73 -7.01
CA ASP A 79 -21.62 -24.64 -8.24
C ASP A 79 -20.90 -25.40 -9.38
N PRO A 80 -21.45 -26.54 -9.83
CA PRO A 80 -20.83 -27.40 -10.86
C PRO A 80 -20.51 -26.70 -12.18
N GLU A 81 -21.26 -25.64 -12.53
CA GLU A 81 -21.07 -24.90 -13.77
C GLU A 81 -20.03 -23.78 -13.64
N ALA A 82 -19.54 -23.52 -12.43
CA ALA A 82 -18.55 -22.48 -12.18
C ALA A 82 -17.13 -22.93 -12.53
N LYS A 83 -16.33 -21.99 -13.04
CA LYS A 83 -14.88 -22.17 -13.21
C LYS A 83 -14.21 -22.45 -11.88
N LEU A 84 -13.23 -23.35 -11.88
CA LEU A 84 -12.46 -23.66 -10.68
C LEU A 84 -11.54 -22.48 -10.34
N VAL A 85 -11.62 -22.02 -9.09
CA VAL A 85 -10.77 -20.96 -8.55
C VAL A 85 -10.01 -21.49 -7.34
N VAL A 86 -8.69 -21.30 -7.34
CA VAL A 86 -7.82 -21.62 -6.21
C VAL A 86 -7.72 -20.38 -5.33
N PHE A 87 -8.18 -20.49 -4.10
CA PHE A 87 -8.16 -19.44 -3.10
C PHE A 87 -7.00 -19.62 -2.12
N PRO A 88 -6.47 -18.54 -1.53
CA PRO A 88 -5.66 -18.66 -0.33
C PRO A 88 -6.46 -19.28 0.82
N ALA A 89 -5.79 -19.96 1.75
CA ALA A 89 -6.44 -20.60 2.89
C ALA A 89 -5.66 -20.41 4.19
N LYS A 90 -6.39 -20.48 5.30
CA LYS A 90 -5.86 -20.44 6.66
C LYS A 90 -6.48 -21.56 7.48
N TYR A 91 -5.62 -22.28 8.20
CA TYR A 91 -6.00 -23.16 9.29
C TYR A 91 -5.42 -22.55 10.57
N ARG A 92 -6.27 -22.36 11.57
CA ARG A 92 -5.88 -21.81 12.88
C ARG A 92 -6.20 -22.81 13.97
N PHE A 93 -5.25 -23.02 14.88
CA PHE A 93 -5.43 -23.82 16.09
C PHE A 93 -5.10 -22.95 17.30
N ASP A 94 -6.06 -22.76 18.21
CA ASP A 94 -5.89 -21.90 19.38
C ASP A 94 -6.80 -22.40 20.52
N ASN A 95 -6.19 -22.70 21.68
CA ASN A 95 -6.87 -23.25 22.85
C ASN A 95 -7.80 -24.44 22.54
N ASP A 96 -7.26 -25.45 21.85
CA ASP A 96 -7.99 -26.66 21.39
C ASP A 96 -9.19 -26.39 20.47
N LYS A 97 -9.31 -25.17 19.96
CA LYS A 97 -10.31 -24.80 18.95
C LYS A 97 -9.66 -24.57 17.59
N ILE A 98 -10.44 -24.84 16.55
CA ILE A 98 -9.99 -24.80 15.16
C ILE A 98 -10.86 -23.87 14.34
N ASN A 99 -10.22 -23.24 13.35
CA ASN A 99 -10.91 -22.69 12.20
C ASN A 99 -10.18 -23.10 10.92
N VAL A 100 -10.91 -23.57 9.90
CA VAL A 100 -10.36 -23.76 8.55
C VAL A 100 -11.17 -22.93 7.55
N SER A 101 -10.49 -22.03 6.85
CA SER A 101 -11.16 -21.04 6.01
C SER A 101 -10.45 -20.83 4.68
N ALA A 102 -11.24 -20.82 3.60
CA ALA A 102 -10.83 -20.26 2.33
C ALA A 102 -10.98 -18.72 2.39
N ILE A 103 -9.91 -18.00 2.09
CA ILE A 103 -9.83 -16.55 2.24
C ILE A 103 -10.22 -15.89 0.92
N ARG A 104 -11.22 -15.01 0.99
CA ARG A 104 -11.77 -14.25 -0.15
C ARG A 104 -11.69 -12.75 0.12
N SER A 105 -11.70 -11.96 -0.94
CA SER A 105 -11.85 -10.52 -0.83
C SER A 105 -13.22 -10.17 -0.25
N ARG A 106 -13.24 -9.36 0.82
CA ARG A 106 -14.49 -8.87 1.41
C ARG A 106 -15.26 -7.92 0.50
N SER A 107 -14.58 -7.25 -0.42
CA SER A 107 -15.20 -6.28 -1.33
C SER A 107 -15.71 -6.90 -2.63
N THR A 108 -15.00 -7.89 -3.17
CA THR A 108 -15.33 -8.47 -4.49
C THR A 108 -15.87 -9.89 -4.40
N GLY A 109 -15.77 -10.56 -3.24
CA GLY A 109 -16.08 -11.98 -3.10
C GLY A 109 -15.09 -12.93 -3.82
N GLY A 110 -14.19 -12.41 -4.64
CA GLY A 110 -13.18 -13.13 -5.43
C GLY A 110 -11.75 -12.91 -4.95
N LEU A 111 -10.78 -13.02 -5.88
CA LEU A 111 -9.35 -12.83 -5.64
C LEU A 111 -8.91 -11.40 -5.99
N THR A 112 -8.17 -10.75 -5.09
CA THR A 112 -7.38 -9.55 -5.43
C THR A 112 -6.08 -9.93 -6.15
N GLU A 113 -5.39 -8.96 -6.76
CA GLU A 113 -4.10 -9.23 -7.43
C GLU A 113 -3.06 -9.81 -6.46
N ASP A 114 -2.95 -9.28 -5.24
CA ASP A 114 -2.05 -9.82 -4.21
C ASP A 114 -2.39 -11.30 -3.87
N MET A 115 -3.67 -11.68 -3.88
CA MET A 115 -4.11 -13.07 -3.66
C MET A 115 -3.75 -13.97 -4.84
N LYS A 116 -3.91 -13.48 -6.08
CA LYS A 116 -3.53 -14.21 -7.30
C LYS A 116 -2.03 -14.49 -7.34
N GLU A 117 -1.20 -13.51 -6.97
CA GLU A 117 0.25 -13.67 -6.87
C GLU A 117 0.63 -14.76 -5.84
N TYR A 118 0.02 -14.73 -4.65
CA TYR A 118 0.22 -15.76 -3.63
C TYR A 118 -0.14 -17.16 -4.14
N VAL A 119 -1.32 -17.31 -4.74
CA VAL A 119 -1.79 -18.60 -5.29
C VAL A 119 -0.84 -19.09 -6.38
N GLN A 120 -0.43 -18.24 -7.31
CA GLN A 120 0.50 -18.60 -8.37
C GLN A 120 1.83 -19.12 -7.81
N LYS A 121 2.43 -18.41 -6.85
CA LYS A 121 3.67 -18.84 -6.22
C LYS A 121 3.48 -20.11 -5.38
N TYR A 122 2.35 -20.27 -4.72
CA TYR A 122 2.06 -21.50 -3.96
C TYR A 122 2.02 -22.73 -4.87
N LEU A 123 1.45 -22.58 -6.07
CA LEU A 123 1.29 -23.69 -7.01
C LEU A 123 2.57 -24.02 -7.78
N TYR A 124 3.43 -23.02 -8.05
CA TYR A 124 4.53 -23.17 -9.01
C TYR A 124 5.92 -22.80 -8.47
N LYS A 125 6.02 -22.05 -7.37
CA LYS A 125 7.27 -21.46 -6.84
C LYS A 125 7.22 -21.35 -5.31
N MET A 126 7.13 -22.49 -4.64
CA MET A 126 6.86 -22.58 -3.20
C MET A 126 7.88 -21.78 -2.36
N GLU A 127 9.14 -21.82 -2.76
CA GLU A 127 10.26 -21.09 -2.16
C GLU A 127 10.11 -19.55 -2.21
N GLU A 128 9.27 -19.04 -3.11
CA GLU A 128 8.98 -17.61 -3.24
C GLU A 128 7.70 -17.18 -2.51
N VAL A 129 6.90 -18.10 -1.96
CA VAL A 129 5.59 -17.80 -1.34
C VAL A 129 5.72 -16.80 -0.19
N GLY A 130 6.74 -16.97 0.64
CA GLY A 130 7.03 -16.08 1.76
C GLY A 130 7.33 -14.64 1.35
N ARG A 131 7.66 -14.40 0.08
CA ARG A 131 7.96 -13.05 -0.48
C ARG A 131 6.71 -12.31 -0.95
N THR A 132 5.55 -12.96 -0.99
CA THR A 132 4.31 -12.33 -1.46
C THR A 132 3.73 -11.41 -0.40
N LYS A 133 3.15 -10.30 -0.84
CA LYS A 133 2.49 -9.34 0.07
C LYS A 133 1.37 -10.00 0.86
N PHE A 134 0.59 -10.88 0.21
CA PHE A 134 -0.57 -11.53 0.81
C PHE A 134 -0.20 -12.60 1.85
N PHE A 135 0.98 -13.23 1.76
CA PHE A 135 1.45 -14.15 2.81
C PHE A 135 1.48 -13.49 4.19
N SER A 136 1.99 -12.25 4.29
CA SER A 136 2.01 -11.49 5.55
C SER A 136 0.62 -11.16 6.09
N VAL A 137 -0.36 -11.01 5.19
CA VAL A 137 -1.76 -10.75 5.55
C VAL A 137 -2.37 -12.03 6.12
N LEU A 138 -2.11 -13.18 5.50
CA LEU A 138 -2.57 -14.49 5.99
C LEU A 138 -1.99 -14.83 7.36
N LEU A 139 -0.72 -14.51 7.62
CA LEU A 139 -0.12 -14.75 8.94
C LEU A 139 -0.77 -13.93 10.04
N ARG A 140 -1.15 -12.68 9.74
CA ARG A 140 -1.84 -11.79 10.69
C ARG A 140 -3.35 -12.01 10.76
N ASN A 141 -3.91 -12.72 9.78
CA ASN A 141 -5.31 -13.07 9.77
C ASN A 141 -5.58 -14.08 10.89
N ARG A 142 -6.35 -13.65 11.89
CA ARG A 142 -6.73 -14.43 13.05
C ARG A 142 -8.24 -14.67 13.01
N PRO A 143 -8.74 -15.59 12.16
CA PRO A 143 -10.16 -15.88 12.10
C PRO A 143 -10.63 -16.45 13.45
N GLU A 144 -11.85 -16.15 13.85
CA GLU A 144 -12.39 -16.62 15.13
C GLU A 144 -12.43 -18.15 15.17
N VAL A 145 -11.91 -18.75 16.25
CA VAL A 145 -11.88 -20.20 16.44
C VAL A 145 -13.12 -20.64 17.21
N GLN A 146 -13.99 -21.39 16.54
CA GLN A 146 -15.21 -21.94 17.13
C GLN A 146 -15.32 -23.46 16.95
N GLY A 147 -14.53 -24.04 16.05
CA GLY A 147 -14.58 -25.46 15.76
C GLY A 147 -13.95 -26.30 16.88
N THR A 148 -14.58 -27.42 17.20
CA THR A 148 -14.02 -28.45 18.09
C THR A 148 -13.49 -29.60 17.26
N PHE A 149 -12.67 -30.49 17.85
CA PHE A 149 -12.21 -31.66 17.12
C PHE A 149 -12.30 -32.95 17.93
N THR A 150 -12.39 -34.04 17.19
CA THR A 150 -12.26 -35.41 17.66
C THR A 150 -11.29 -36.15 16.73
N GLN A 151 -10.95 -37.40 17.04
CA GLN A 151 -10.08 -38.21 16.18
C GLN A 151 -10.50 -39.68 16.15
N ASN A 152 -10.22 -40.35 15.04
CA ASN A 152 -10.31 -41.80 14.90
C ASN A 152 -8.92 -42.36 14.47
N PRO A 153 -8.75 -43.65 14.14
CA PRO A 153 -7.45 -44.15 13.68
C PRO A 153 -6.96 -43.57 12.34
N ALA A 154 -7.87 -43.14 11.47
CA ALA A 154 -7.59 -42.69 10.11
C ALA A 154 -7.43 -41.16 9.95
N GLU A 155 -8.10 -40.35 10.78
CA GLU A 155 -8.12 -38.88 10.62
C GLU A 155 -8.51 -38.12 11.89
N PHE A 156 -8.30 -36.80 11.87
CA PHE A 156 -8.98 -35.86 12.76
C PHE A 156 -10.26 -35.36 12.11
N ILE A 157 -11.26 -35.07 12.94
CA ILE A 157 -12.56 -34.58 12.52
C ILE A 157 -12.82 -33.28 13.26
N VAL A 158 -12.99 -32.20 12.50
CA VAL A 158 -13.24 -30.85 13.01
C VAL A 158 -14.70 -30.48 12.76
N ASN A 159 -15.40 -30.11 13.81
CA ASN A 159 -16.80 -29.66 13.77
C ASN A 159 -16.85 -28.15 13.94
N GLU A 160 -17.09 -27.43 12.84
CA GLU A 160 -17.34 -25.99 12.81
C GLU A 160 -18.85 -25.71 12.70
N PRO A 161 -19.33 -24.48 13.00
CA PRO A 161 -20.76 -24.18 13.07
C PRO A 161 -21.58 -24.59 11.83
N ASN A 162 -20.98 -24.55 10.65
CA ASN A 162 -21.66 -24.83 9.38
C ASN A 162 -21.01 -25.96 8.56
N SER A 163 -19.94 -26.57 9.06
CA SER A 163 -19.17 -27.56 8.30
C SER A 163 -18.54 -28.61 9.19
N ILE A 164 -18.41 -29.81 8.64
CA ILE A 164 -17.56 -30.86 9.18
C ILE A 164 -16.36 -31.05 8.27
N SER A 165 -15.17 -31.11 8.86
CA SER A 165 -13.91 -31.19 8.14
C SER A 165 -13.11 -32.41 8.56
N PHE A 166 -12.60 -33.16 7.59
CA PHE A 166 -11.74 -34.33 7.80
C PHE A 166 -10.31 -33.94 7.48
N VAL A 167 -9.38 -34.23 8.40
CA VAL A 167 -7.98 -33.80 8.29
C VAL A 167 -7.06 -35.01 8.26
N ARG A 168 -6.27 -35.10 7.18
CA ARG A 168 -5.25 -36.12 6.95
C ARG A 168 -3.96 -35.44 6.49
N GLY A 169 -2.86 -36.16 6.52
CA GLY A 169 -1.62 -35.68 5.92
C GLY A 169 -0.47 -36.64 6.05
N ASP A 170 0.72 -36.11 5.77
CA ASP A 170 2.01 -36.76 5.93
C ASP A 170 2.99 -35.78 6.60
N GLU A 171 4.30 -36.00 6.43
CA GLU A 171 5.34 -35.13 6.97
C GLU A 171 5.46 -33.78 6.24
N ASN A 172 4.97 -33.70 5.00
CA ASN A 172 5.12 -32.55 4.11
C ASN A 172 3.83 -31.74 3.96
N TRP A 173 2.68 -32.39 4.04
CA TRP A 173 1.38 -31.81 3.72
C TRP A 173 0.31 -32.17 4.73
N MET A 174 -0.53 -31.19 5.04
CA MET A 174 -1.83 -31.37 5.65
C MET A 174 -2.91 -31.07 4.60
N TYR A 175 -3.85 -32.00 4.47
CA TYR A 175 -5.00 -31.90 3.59
C TYR A 175 -6.28 -31.89 4.43
N VAL A 176 -7.22 -31.04 4.03
CA VAL A 176 -8.53 -30.95 4.69
C VAL A 176 -9.63 -31.05 3.65
N ILE A 177 -10.64 -31.85 3.92
CA ILE A 177 -11.89 -31.85 3.15
C ILE A 177 -13.01 -31.41 4.08
N SER A 178 -13.59 -30.25 3.80
CA SER A 178 -14.76 -29.72 4.50
C SER A 178 -16.01 -29.94 3.66
N ILE A 179 -17.12 -30.28 4.33
CA ILE A 179 -18.44 -30.39 3.73
C ILE A 179 -19.46 -29.68 4.63
N ASP A 180 -20.50 -29.10 4.05
CA ASP A 180 -21.57 -28.48 4.84
C ASP A 180 -22.19 -29.51 5.82
N ASN A 181 -22.42 -29.12 7.07
CA ASN A 181 -22.90 -30.05 8.11
C ASN A 181 -24.32 -30.60 7.85
N GLN A 182 -25.06 -30.01 6.91
CA GLN A 182 -26.37 -30.49 6.44
C GLN A 182 -26.27 -31.47 5.26
N TYR A 183 -25.08 -31.98 4.93
CA TYR A 183 -24.86 -32.83 3.74
C TYR A 183 -25.74 -34.09 3.64
N LYS A 184 -26.30 -34.56 4.76
CA LYS A 184 -27.19 -35.73 4.79
C LYS A 184 -28.52 -35.46 4.09
N SER A 185 -29.03 -34.23 4.18
CA SER A 185 -30.27 -33.81 3.51
C SER A 185 -30.03 -33.12 2.16
N GLN A 186 -28.78 -32.83 1.80
CA GLN A 186 -28.43 -32.17 0.55
C GLN A 186 -27.90 -33.17 -0.49
N GLU A 187 -28.44 -33.10 -1.71
CA GLU A 187 -27.95 -33.91 -2.83
C GLU A 187 -26.56 -33.48 -3.29
N LYS A 188 -26.34 -32.16 -3.38
CA LYS A 188 -25.08 -31.52 -3.78
C LYS A 188 -24.58 -30.55 -2.70
N PRO A 189 -24.06 -31.06 -1.57
CA PRO A 189 -23.51 -30.21 -0.52
C PRO A 189 -22.27 -29.46 -1.02
N ARG A 190 -22.02 -28.27 -0.48
CA ARG A 190 -20.77 -27.56 -0.74
C ARG A 190 -19.61 -28.37 -0.15
N VAL A 191 -18.57 -28.54 -0.96
CA VAL A 191 -17.31 -29.18 -0.57
C VAL A 191 -16.19 -28.16 -0.69
N ILE A 192 -15.27 -28.12 0.26
CA ILE A 192 -14.04 -27.33 0.16
C ILE A 192 -12.86 -28.25 0.40
N ILE A 193 -11.90 -28.24 -0.52
CA ILE A 193 -10.68 -29.04 -0.41
C ILE A 193 -9.52 -28.09 -0.16
N TYR A 194 -8.70 -28.37 0.85
CA TYR A 194 -7.58 -27.56 1.29
C TYR A 194 -6.27 -28.33 1.22
N ALA A 195 -5.18 -27.62 0.97
CA ALA A 195 -3.82 -28.13 1.07
C ALA A 195 -2.92 -27.10 1.77
N PHE A 196 -2.17 -27.60 2.73
CA PHE A 196 -1.26 -26.84 3.58
C PHE A 196 0.10 -27.54 3.61
N LYS A 197 1.15 -26.86 3.17
CA LYS A 197 2.52 -27.37 3.27
C LYS A 197 3.02 -27.18 4.69
N ILE A 198 3.38 -28.26 5.36
CA ILE A 198 3.77 -28.26 6.79
C ILE A 198 5.06 -27.46 7.02
N SER A 199 5.94 -27.36 6.02
CA SER A 199 7.17 -26.56 6.09
C SER A 199 6.94 -25.05 6.23
N ILE A 200 5.70 -24.58 6.20
CA ILE A 200 5.31 -23.16 6.37
C ILE A 200 4.19 -23.02 7.43
N SER A 201 4.24 -23.81 8.52
CA SER A 201 3.19 -23.93 9.56
C SER A 201 3.71 -23.87 11.03
N GLY A 202 2.90 -23.40 11.98
CA GLY A 202 3.15 -23.30 13.44
C GLY A 202 3.50 -21.91 14.01
N GLU A 203 3.87 -21.85 15.30
CA GLU A 203 4.61 -20.69 15.85
C GLU A 203 6.04 -20.62 15.29
N ASP A 204 6.55 -21.76 14.83
CA ASP A 204 7.81 -21.94 14.09
C ASP A 204 7.70 -21.64 12.58
N ILE A 205 6.67 -20.93 12.11
CA ILE A 205 6.62 -20.47 10.70
C ILE A 205 7.88 -19.70 10.34
N PHE A 206 8.59 -19.15 11.34
CA PHE A 206 10.06 -19.22 11.41
C PHE A 206 10.54 -19.22 12.86
N ASN A 207 11.74 -19.75 13.11
CA ASN A 207 12.63 -19.23 14.17
C ASN A 207 12.89 -17.74 13.86
N THR A 208 11.95 -16.89 14.26
CA THR A 208 11.71 -15.52 13.76
C THR A 208 12.56 -14.46 14.45
N GLY A 209 13.49 -14.85 15.33
CA GLY A 209 14.54 -13.95 15.78
C GLY A 209 15.35 -13.40 14.60
N ASN A 210 15.56 -14.21 13.56
CA ASN A 210 16.29 -13.82 12.35
C ASN A 210 15.38 -13.53 11.16
N SER A 211 14.29 -14.25 10.89
CA SER A 211 13.53 -14.01 9.64
C SER A 211 12.54 -12.84 9.70
N VAL A 212 11.91 -12.53 10.84
CA VAL A 212 11.11 -11.30 10.99
C VAL A 212 12.05 -10.12 11.11
N LYS A 213 13.19 -10.25 11.80
CA LYS A 213 14.24 -9.24 11.73
C LYS A 213 14.81 -9.09 10.34
N GLU A 214 14.99 -10.13 9.53
CA GLU A 214 15.49 -10.04 8.16
C GLU A 214 14.41 -9.60 7.17
N MET A 215 13.13 -9.88 7.43
CA MET A 215 12.01 -9.35 6.65
C MET A 215 11.77 -7.89 7.00
N GLU A 216 11.84 -7.53 8.27
CA GLU A 216 11.81 -6.17 8.75
C GLU A 216 13.08 -5.45 8.31
N GLN A 217 14.24 -6.09 8.31
CA GLN A 217 15.49 -5.54 7.76
C GLN A 217 15.37 -5.42 6.26
N ARG A 218 14.77 -6.38 5.53
CA ARG A 218 14.49 -6.24 4.09
C ARG A 218 13.41 -5.21 3.80
N ARG A 219 12.46 -4.99 4.70
CA ARG A 219 11.47 -3.91 4.62
C ARG A 219 12.12 -2.58 4.90
N ILE A 220 12.97 -2.48 5.91
CA ILE A 220 13.77 -1.31 6.26
C ILE A 220 14.77 -1.02 5.14
N THR A 221 15.39 -2.05 4.56
CA THR A 221 16.27 -1.96 3.40
C THR A 221 15.46 -1.55 2.18
N ARG A 222 14.33 -2.18 1.85
CA ARG A 222 13.49 -1.79 0.70
C ARG A 222 12.89 -0.41 0.88
N VAL A 223 12.35 -0.07 2.06
CA VAL A 223 11.84 1.27 2.38
C VAL A 223 13.00 2.26 2.40
N GLY A 224 14.19 1.84 2.83
CA GLY A 224 15.42 2.62 2.81
C GLY A 224 15.92 2.84 1.38
N GLU A 225 15.84 1.84 0.51
CA GLU A 225 16.15 1.87 -0.92
C GLU A 225 15.11 2.73 -1.64
N GLU A 226 13.81 2.53 -1.41
CA GLU A 226 12.73 3.38 -1.91
C GLU A 226 12.88 4.82 -1.43
N LYS A 227 13.29 5.04 -0.18
CA LYS A 227 13.59 6.37 0.35
C LYS A 227 14.82 6.96 -0.33
N THR A 228 15.87 6.18 -0.49
CA THR A 228 17.11 6.58 -1.19
C THR A 228 16.81 6.92 -2.64
N ASP A 229 15.98 6.14 -3.32
CA ASP A 229 15.54 6.36 -4.70
C ASP A 229 14.60 7.55 -4.80
N ARG A 230 13.71 7.79 -3.83
CA ARG A 230 12.91 9.02 -3.71
C ARG A 230 13.78 10.26 -3.49
N GLU A 231 14.89 10.13 -2.77
CA GLU A 231 15.80 11.23 -2.51
C GLU A 231 16.74 11.51 -3.68
N LYS A 232 17.19 10.46 -4.40
CA LYS A 232 18.03 10.57 -5.59
C LYS A 232 17.23 10.97 -6.83
N PHE A 233 16.06 10.37 -7.01
CA PHE A 233 15.15 10.57 -8.14
C PHE A 233 13.78 11.01 -7.60
N PRO A 234 13.66 12.28 -7.17
CA PRO A 234 12.37 12.82 -6.75
C PRO A 234 11.38 12.75 -7.91
N LEU A 235 10.12 12.47 -7.56
CA LEU A 235 8.96 12.65 -8.42
C LEU A 235 7.76 12.84 -7.51
N PHE A 236 7.31 14.07 -7.32
CA PHE A 236 6.26 14.38 -6.35
C PHE A 236 4.91 13.78 -6.79
N HIS A 237 4.54 14.02 -8.04
CA HIS A 237 3.32 13.50 -8.65
C HIS A 237 3.52 12.08 -9.20
N ASP A 238 4.16 11.16 -8.47
CA ASP A 238 4.54 9.83 -8.98
C ASP A 238 3.40 9.05 -9.66
N PHE A 239 2.16 9.19 -9.16
CA PHE A 239 0.97 8.62 -9.80
C PHE A 239 0.39 9.49 -10.91
N ARG A 240 0.48 10.82 -10.76
CA ARG A 240 -0.19 11.81 -11.62
C ARG A 240 0.65 12.25 -12.82
N THR A 241 1.97 12.13 -12.78
CA THR A 241 2.83 12.50 -13.91
C THR A 241 2.59 11.58 -15.11
N ASP A 242 2.25 10.30 -14.87
CA ASP A 242 1.86 9.39 -15.97
C ASP A 242 0.49 9.76 -16.57
N ASP A 243 -0.39 10.42 -15.81
CA ASP A 243 -1.68 10.90 -16.34
C ASP A 243 -1.48 11.87 -17.53
N ILE A 244 -0.33 12.55 -17.63
CA ILE A 244 0.03 13.39 -18.79
C ILE A 244 -0.19 12.61 -20.09
N ARG A 245 0.19 11.32 -20.14
CA ARG A 245 -0.02 10.49 -21.34
C ARG A 245 -1.49 10.36 -21.73
N GLN A 246 -2.37 10.22 -20.74
CA GLN A 246 -3.80 10.08 -20.97
C GLN A 246 -4.44 11.43 -21.30
N LEU A 247 -4.08 12.48 -20.56
CA LEU A 247 -4.54 13.85 -20.79
C LEU A 247 -4.16 14.35 -22.20
N LEU A 248 -2.96 14.03 -22.68
CA LEU A 248 -2.54 14.41 -24.03
C LEU A 248 -3.35 13.68 -25.13
N LYS A 249 -3.73 12.42 -24.91
CA LYS A 249 -4.60 11.68 -25.84
C LYS A 249 -6.00 12.31 -25.91
N GLU A 250 -6.50 12.79 -24.77
CA GLU A 250 -7.76 13.53 -24.70
C GLU A 250 -7.63 14.91 -25.35
N LEU A 251 -6.49 15.60 -25.15
CA LEU A 251 -6.22 16.91 -25.72
C LEU A 251 -6.31 16.89 -27.25
N VAL A 252 -5.73 15.89 -27.91
CA VAL A 252 -5.75 15.78 -29.38
C VAL A 252 -7.13 15.42 -29.95
N GLN A 253 -8.11 15.06 -29.13
CA GLN A 253 -9.50 14.93 -29.59
C GLN A 253 -10.21 16.29 -29.69
N ASN A 254 -9.67 17.34 -29.07
CA ASN A 254 -10.22 18.67 -29.17
C ASN A 254 -9.86 19.32 -30.51
N GLU A 255 -10.84 19.95 -31.17
CA GLU A 255 -10.67 20.60 -32.47
C GLU A 255 -9.50 21.61 -32.52
N SER A 256 -9.21 22.31 -31.42
CA SER A 256 -8.08 23.27 -31.38
C SER A 256 -6.70 22.60 -31.46
N PHE A 257 -6.59 21.32 -31.10
CA PHE A 257 -5.32 20.57 -31.02
C PHE A 257 -5.25 19.37 -31.96
N LYS A 258 -6.38 18.94 -32.52
CA LYS A 258 -6.52 17.76 -33.39
C LYS A 258 -5.56 17.77 -34.58
N SER A 259 -5.34 18.94 -35.17
CA SER A 259 -4.46 19.12 -36.34
C SER A 259 -3.01 19.48 -35.99
N ASN A 260 -2.63 19.53 -34.70
CA ASN A 260 -1.27 19.88 -34.29
C ASN A 260 -0.31 18.70 -34.46
N GLN A 261 0.38 18.63 -35.61
CA GLN A 261 1.30 17.55 -35.93
C GLN A 261 2.49 17.43 -34.96
N GLU A 262 2.98 18.55 -34.42
CA GLU A 262 4.10 18.53 -33.48
C GLU A 262 3.69 17.95 -32.12
N LEU A 263 2.45 18.19 -31.70
CA LEU A 263 1.87 17.57 -30.51
C LEU A 263 1.75 16.06 -30.68
N HIS A 264 1.24 15.58 -31.81
CA HIS A 264 1.17 14.13 -32.11
C HIS A 264 2.56 13.47 -32.05
N LYS A 265 3.58 14.07 -32.67
CA LYS A 265 4.96 13.56 -32.61
C LYS A 265 5.52 13.47 -31.19
N ASN A 266 5.18 14.42 -30.33
CA ASN A 266 5.63 14.40 -28.94
C ASN A 266 4.85 13.37 -28.10
N ILE A 267 3.58 13.11 -28.42
CA ILE A 267 2.77 12.08 -27.76
C ILE A 267 3.27 10.67 -28.13
N GLU A 268 3.59 10.42 -29.38
CA GLU A 268 4.09 9.11 -29.84
C GLU A 268 5.38 8.68 -29.13
N LYS A 269 6.20 9.65 -28.71
CA LYS A 269 7.42 9.38 -27.94
C LYS A 269 7.15 8.96 -26.50
N LEU A 270 5.94 9.17 -25.96
CA LEU A 270 5.54 8.71 -24.62
C LEU A 270 5.01 7.27 -24.67
N ASP A 271 5.82 6.36 -25.18
CA ASP A 271 5.48 4.96 -25.42
C ASP A 271 5.45 4.12 -24.13
N THR A 272 6.33 4.41 -23.15
CA THR A 272 6.38 3.74 -21.83
C THR A 272 5.86 4.60 -20.69
N LYS A 273 5.45 3.93 -19.59
CA LYS A 273 4.92 4.59 -18.40
C LYS A 273 5.93 5.61 -17.87
N ILE A 274 5.48 6.84 -17.59
CA ILE A 274 6.35 7.85 -17.00
C ILE A 274 6.56 7.53 -15.52
N THR A 275 7.81 7.45 -15.11
CA THR A 275 8.26 7.15 -13.76
C THR A 275 9.46 8.02 -13.41
N ARG A 276 9.79 8.13 -12.12
CA ARG A 276 11.01 8.79 -11.63
C ARG A 276 12.31 8.36 -12.33
N PHE A 277 12.37 7.14 -12.87
CA PHE A 277 13.60 6.56 -13.42
C PHE A 277 13.81 6.89 -14.90
N ASN A 278 12.75 7.24 -15.62
CA ASN A 278 12.78 7.57 -17.06
C ASN A 278 12.34 9.01 -17.36
N LEU A 279 12.15 9.88 -16.36
CA LEU A 279 11.88 11.31 -16.57
C LEU A 279 12.87 11.97 -17.53
N LYS A 280 14.16 11.60 -17.42
CA LYS A 280 15.24 12.12 -18.26
C LYS A 280 14.99 11.92 -19.76
N ASP A 281 14.32 10.83 -20.11
CA ASP A 281 14.07 10.45 -21.49
C ASP A 281 12.95 11.30 -22.11
N TYR A 282 12.15 11.96 -21.27
CA TYR A 282 10.99 12.76 -21.65
C TYR A 282 11.15 14.27 -21.41
N VAL A 283 12.35 14.73 -21.05
CA VAL A 283 12.65 16.16 -20.84
C VAL A 283 12.28 17.03 -22.05
N PRO A 284 12.58 16.66 -23.32
CA PRO A 284 12.17 17.45 -24.47
C PRO A 284 10.64 17.56 -24.59
N GLN A 285 9.92 16.47 -24.31
CA GLN A 285 8.46 16.43 -24.37
C GLN A 285 7.85 17.34 -23.29
N PHE A 286 8.33 17.26 -22.04
CA PHE A 286 7.84 18.14 -20.98
C PHE A 286 8.09 19.62 -21.33
N ASN A 287 9.26 19.98 -21.86
CA ASN A 287 9.51 21.36 -22.27
C ASN A 287 8.55 21.81 -23.38
N TYR A 288 8.26 20.94 -24.35
CA TYR A 288 7.27 21.22 -25.40
C TYR A 288 5.86 21.40 -24.81
N PHE A 289 5.45 20.57 -23.86
CA PHE A 289 4.12 20.68 -23.26
C PHE A 289 3.89 22.00 -22.52
N LEU A 290 4.96 22.60 -21.98
CA LEU A 290 4.88 23.94 -21.38
C LEU A 290 4.57 25.05 -22.39
N THR A 291 4.78 24.82 -23.69
CA THR A 291 4.52 25.82 -24.75
C THR A 291 3.12 25.71 -25.35
N LEU A 292 2.31 24.74 -24.91
CA LEU A 292 0.95 24.56 -25.41
C LEU A 292 0.06 25.74 -25.02
N ASP A 293 -0.71 26.25 -25.97
CA ASP A 293 -1.63 27.37 -25.73
C ASP A 293 -3.04 26.87 -25.40
N PHE A 294 -3.40 26.95 -24.12
CA PHE A 294 -4.74 26.63 -23.64
C PHE A 294 -5.70 27.84 -23.64
N SER A 295 -5.34 28.96 -24.27
CA SER A 295 -6.17 30.18 -24.31
C SER A 295 -7.60 29.92 -24.81
N THR A 296 -7.76 29.04 -25.80
CA THR A 296 -9.06 28.69 -26.39
C THR A 296 -9.90 27.72 -25.54
N PHE A 297 -9.31 27.12 -24.50
CA PHE A 297 -10.00 26.21 -23.56
C PHE A 297 -10.63 26.93 -22.36
N LYS A 298 -10.40 28.24 -22.23
CA LYS A 298 -10.80 29.03 -21.05
C LYS A 298 -12.30 29.34 -21.05
N LYS A 299 -13.14 28.34 -20.81
CA LYS A 299 -14.50 28.60 -20.30
C LYS A 299 -14.43 28.63 -18.78
N LYS A 300 -14.59 29.84 -18.20
CA LYS A 300 -14.45 30.09 -16.75
C LYS A 300 -15.21 29.10 -15.87
N ASP A 301 -16.38 28.63 -16.32
CA ASP A 301 -17.30 27.81 -15.53
C ASP A 301 -16.92 26.31 -15.49
N GLN A 302 -15.91 25.88 -16.26
CA GLN A 302 -15.40 24.50 -16.29
C GLN A 302 -13.89 24.42 -15.97
N PHE A 303 -13.27 25.57 -15.70
CA PHE A 303 -11.82 25.73 -15.58
C PHE A 303 -11.23 24.86 -14.46
N GLU A 304 -11.84 24.89 -13.27
CA GLU A 304 -11.41 24.13 -12.08
C GLU A 304 -11.61 22.61 -12.18
N ILE A 305 -12.30 22.14 -13.24
CA ILE A 305 -12.60 20.72 -13.50
C ILE A 305 -11.82 20.21 -14.73
N ASN A 306 -11.17 21.10 -15.49
CA ASN A 306 -10.49 20.72 -16.73
C ASN A 306 -9.06 20.21 -16.47
N GLU A 307 -8.95 18.92 -16.19
CA GLU A 307 -7.68 18.22 -15.96
C GLU A 307 -6.65 18.41 -17.09
N LEU A 308 -7.06 18.78 -18.32
CA LEU A 308 -6.12 19.07 -19.41
C LEU A 308 -5.20 20.26 -19.10
N LEU A 309 -5.65 21.22 -18.30
CA LEU A 309 -4.84 22.37 -17.88
C LEU A 309 -3.67 21.94 -16.97
N ASN A 310 -3.81 20.82 -16.27
CA ASN A 310 -2.77 20.27 -15.41
C ASN A 310 -1.59 19.68 -16.18
N ILE A 311 -1.68 19.51 -17.51
CA ILE A 311 -0.54 19.05 -18.33
C ILE A 311 0.68 19.95 -18.12
N GLN A 312 0.50 21.28 -18.11
CA GLN A 312 1.61 22.21 -17.95
C GLN A 312 2.15 22.20 -16.51
N HIS A 313 1.25 22.16 -15.52
CA HIS A 313 1.63 22.06 -14.11
C HIS A 313 2.48 20.83 -13.84
N LEU A 314 1.97 19.65 -14.21
CA LEU A 314 2.63 18.37 -14.01
C LEU A 314 3.95 18.29 -14.76
N SER A 315 4.03 18.86 -15.97
CA SER A 315 5.26 18.93 -16.77
C SER A 315 6.31 19.83 -16.12
N ALA A 316 5.91 21.00 -15.60
CA ALA A 316 6.82 21.92 -14.91
C ALA A 316 7.37 21.29 -13.62
N HIS A 317 6.50 20.64 -12.85
CA HIS A 317 6.90 19.96 -11.63
C HIS A 317 7.84 18.77 -11.92
N ALA A 318 7.51 17.93 -12.92
CA ALA A 318 8.37 16.84 -13.37
C ALA A 318 9.75 17.32 -13.85
N LEU A 319 9.82 18.45 -14.55
CA LEU A 319 11.09 19.08 -14.92
C LEU A 319 11.87 19.56 -13.69
N ALA A 320 11.19 20.18 -12.71
CA ALA A 320 11.83 20.61 -11.47
C ALA A 320 12.46 19.43 -10.73
N ASP A 321 11.72 18.34 -10.58
CA ASP A 321 12.16 17.09 -9.95
C ASP A 321 13.34 16.46 -10.73
N TYR A 322 13.27 16.43 -12.05
CA TYR A 322 14.38 15.99 -12.89
C TYR A 322 15.64 16.83 -12.64
N TYR A 323 15.57 18.15 -12.71
CA TYR A 323 16.75 18.99 -12.51
C TYR A 323 17.29 18.92 -11.09
N LEU A 324 16.42 18.74 -10.09
CA LEU A 324 16.81 18.48 -8.71
C LEU A 324 17.63 17.19 -8.61
N SER A 325 17.21 16.11 -9.29
CA SER A 325 17.93 14.83 -9.34
C SER A 325 19.33 14.97 -9.95
N GLN A 326 19.49 15.88 -10.92
CA GLN A 326 20.75 16.14 -11.60
C GLN A 326 21.67 17.11 -10.84
N GLY A 327 21.25 17.60 -9.66
CA GLY A 327 21.99 18.63 -8.93
C GLY A 327 21.96 20.02 -9.57
N ASN A 328 21.13 20.22 -10.60
CA ASN A 328 20.96 21.52 -11.25
C ASN A 328 19.90 22.33 -10.50
N TYR A 329 20.28 22.80 -9.32
CA TYR A 329 19.37 23.46 -8.40
C TYR A 329 18.82 24.78 -8.94
N GLY A 330 19.55 25.48 -9.81
CA GLY A 330 19.08 26.70 -10.47
C GLY A 330 17.84 26.42 -11.33
N GLN A 331 17.94 25.47 -12.25
CA GLN A 331 16.80 25.10 -13.10
C GLN A 331 15.66 24.49 -12.28
N ALA A 332 15.95 23.68 -11.27
CA ALA A 332 14.92 23.13 -10.39
C ALA A 332 14.09 24.23 -9.70
N ILE A 333 14.75 25.25 -9.14
CA ILE A 333 14.07 26.41 -8.52
C ILE A 333 13.19 27.14 -9.54
N ASP A 334 13.67 27.35 -10.75
CA ASP A 334 12.91 28.05 -11.80
C ASP A 334 11.66 27.28 -12.19
N PHE A 335 11.76 25.95 -12.36
CA PHE A 335 10.62 25.13 -12.72
C PHE A 335 9.61 24.94 -11.58
N TYR A 336 10.05 24.83 -10.33
CA TYR A 336 9.14 24.86 -9.17
C TYR A 336 8.36 26.18 -9.11
N LYS A 337 9.02 27.32 -9.37
CA LYS A 337 8.33 28.63 -9.43
C LYS A 337 7.36 28.72 -10.60
N LYS A 338 7.71 28.17 -11.77
CA LYS A 338 6.77 28.05 -12.90
C LYS A 338 5.54 27.24 -12.53
N ALA A 339 5.70 26.08 -11.88
CA ALA A 339 4.59 25.26 -11.39
C ALA A 339 3.71 26.01 -10.36
N ALA A 340 4.31 26.84 -9.51
CA ALA A 340 3.57 27.61 -8.50
C ALA A 340 2.81 28.83 -9.04
N PHE A 341 3.29 29.46 -10.13
CA PHE A 341 2.78 30.77 -10.57
C PHE A 341 2.27 30.81 -12.00
N ASP A 342 3.01 30.20 -12.92
CA ASP A 342 2.76 30.28 -14.36
C ASP A 342 1.80 29.16 -14.80
N PHE A 343 1.97 27.97 -14.23
CA PHE A 343 1.19 26.76 -14.53
C PHE A 343 0.58 26.19 -13.26
N ARG A 344 -0.39 26.91 -12.72
CA ARG A 344 -1.03 26.54 -11.45
C ARG A 344 -1.79 25.23 -11.59
N TYR A 345 -1.87 24.52 -10.47
CA TYR A 345 -2.63 23.28 -10.40
C TYR A 345 -4.14 23.59 -10.36
N GLU A 346 -4.87 23.11 -11.35
CA GLU A 346 -6.30 23.32 -11.50
C GLU A 346 -7.07 22.15 -10.89
N VAL A 347 -7.71 22.39 -9.75
CA VAL A 347 -8.50 21.40 -9.02
C VAL A 347 -9.71 22.03 -8.34
N SER A 348 -10.79 21.27 -8.24
CA SER A 348 -12.04 21.72 -7.58
C SER A 348 -11.93 21.89 -6.07
N SER A 349 -10.87 21.34 -5.45
CA SER A 349 -10.66 21.37 -4.01
C SER A 349 -9.54 22.33 -3.65
N GLY A 350 -9.88 23.47 -3.02
CA GLY A 350 -8.90 24.42 -2.49
C GLY A 350 -7.89 23.78 -1.54
N THR A 351 -8.30 22.80 -0.72
CA THR A 351 -7.40 22.03 0.15
C THR A 351 -6.37 21.23 -0.65
N THR A 352 -6.76 20.67 -1.79
CA THR A 352 -5.85 19.90 -2.66
C THR A 352 -4.85 20.83 -3.33
N TYR A 353 -5.30 21.99 -3.80
CA TYR A 353 -4.43 23.04 -4.33
C TYR A 353 -3.40 23.52 -3.29
N ILE A 354 -3.85 23.83 -2.07
CA ILE A 354 -2.95 24.29 -1.00
C ILE A 354 -1.90 23.24 -0.66
N LYS A 355 -2.27 21.95 -0.57
CA LYS A 355 -1.30 20.87 -0.31
C LYS A 355 -0.23 20.76 -1.40
N ASP A 356 -0.61 20.99 -2.65
CA ASP A 356 0.33 21.04 -3.77
C ASP A 356 1.31 22.22 -3.64
N MET A 357 0.78 23.42 -3.37
CA MET A 357 1.61 24.62 -3.16
C MET A 357 2.55 24.49 -1.97
N GLU A 358 2.09 23.95 -0.84
CA GLU A 358 2.93 23.70 0.34
C GLU A 358 4.06 22.74 0.02
N ARG A 359 3.79 21.71 -0.79
CA ARG A 359 4.83 20.81 -1.25
C ARG A 359 5.88 21.55 -2.07
N ILE A 360 5.46 22.33 -3.06
CA ILE A 360 6.38 23.09 -3.91
C ILE A 360 7.24 24.02 -3.05
N ILE A 361 6.67 24.69 -2.04
CA ILE A 361 7.43 25.53 -1.11
C ILE A 361 8.44 24.70 -0.31
N TYR A 362 8.05 23.50 0.15
CA TYR A 362 8.97 22.63 0.87
C TYR A 362 10.12 22.16 -0.02
N ASP A 363 9.86 21.75 -1.26
CA ASP A 363 10.89 21.31 -2.20
C ASP A 363 11.77 22.49 -2.68
N LEU A 364 11.20 23.70 -2.84
CA LEU A 364 11.96 24.94 -3.02
C LEU A 364 12.92 25.19 -1.86
N SER A 365 12.48 25.01 -0.61
CA SER A 365 13.33 25.21 0.56
C SER A 365 14.56 24.29 0.54
N LYS A 366 14.36 23.00 0.23
CA LYS A 366 15.43 22.00 0.12
C LYS A 366 16.37 22.30 -1.03
N THR A 367 15.81 22.68 -2.17
CA THR A 367 16.58 22.99 -3.37
C THR A 367 17.42 24.25 -3.17
N CYS A 368 16.86 25.29 -2.56
CA CYS A 368 17.59 26.50 -2.16
C CYS A 368 18.73 26.18 -1.18
N TYR A 369 18.48 25.33 -0.18
CA TYR A 369 19.51 24.95 0.78
C TYR A 369 20.68 24.24 0.10
N LYS A 370 20.39 23.23 -0.75
CA LYS A 370 21.40 22.53 -1.56
C LYS A 370 22.15 23.44 -2.54
N ALA A 371 21.49 24.49 -3.04
CA ALA A 371 22.12 25.53 -3.87
C ALA A 371 23.00 26.52 -3.09
N GLY A 372 23.12 26.39 -1.76
CA GLY A 372 23.81 27.36 -0.91
C GLY A 372 23.01 28.66 -0.68
N ARG A 373 21.75 28.73 -1.12
CA ARG A 373 20.84 29.88 -0.97
C ARG A 373 20.08 29.79 0.36
N LYS A 374 20.84 29.77 1.47
CA LYS A 374 20.35 29.44 2.82
C LYS A 374 19.24 30.37 3.31
N ASP A 375 19.38 31.67 3.11
CA ASP A 375 18.37 32.65 3.53
C ASP A 375 17.01 32.44 2.84
N GLU A 376 17.00 32.04 1.56
CA GLU A 376 15.76 31.68 0.86
C GLU A 376 15.18 30.36 1.38
N ALA A 377 16.03 29.38 1.67
CA ALA A 377 15.59 28.13 2.28
C ALA A 377 14.88 28.38 3.62
N TYR A 378 15.48 29.22 4.48
CA TYR A 378 14.87 29.63 5.74
C TYR A 378 13.54 30.36 5.51
N GLY A 379 13.51 31.30 4.56
CA GLY A 379 12.29 32.00 4.21
C GLY A 379 11.16 31.07 3.79
N TYR A 380 11.42 30.09 2.91
CA TYR A 380 10.38 29.14 2.50
C TYR A 380 9.87 28.26 3.64
N LEU A 381 10.77 27.76 4.51
CA LEU A 381 10.36 27.00 5.70
C LEU A 381 9.54 27.86 6.66
N LEU A 382 9.94 29.11 6.90
CA LEU A 382 9.17 30.05 7.70
C LEU A 382 7.77 30.28 7.09
N GLY A 383 7.66 30.37 5.77
CA GLY A 383 6.38 30.47 5.06
C GLY A 383 5.43 29.30 5.38
N LEU A 384 5.94 28.07 5.42
CA LEU A 384 5.16 26.89 5.83
C LEU A 384 4.84 26.93 7.33
N ILE A 385 5.73 27.45 8.17
CA ILE A 385 5.52 27.50 9.61
C ILE A 385 4.42 28.50 10.00
N ILE A 386 4.24 29.57 9.21
CA ILE A 386 3.21 30.60 9.47
C ILE A 386 1.80 30.01 9.40
N ASP A 387 1.46 29.35 8.29
CA ASP A 387 0.06 28.98 8.00
C ASP A 387 -0.05 27.75 7.09
N SER A 388 0.69 26.68 7.40
CA SER A 388 0.55 25.39 6.71
C SER A 388 -0.42 24.46 7.44
N GLN A 389 -1.26 23.76 6.67
CA GLN A 389 -2.19 22.74 7.15
C GLN A 389 -1.54 21.36 7.33
N SER A 390 -0.46 21.06 6.59
CA SER A 390 0.10 19.69 6.53
C SER A 390 1.60 19.61 6.77
N ASN A 391 2.33 20.74 6.72
CA ASN A 391 3.80 20.74 6.70
C ASN A 391 4.44 21.57 7.81
N GLN A 392 3.67 22.15 8.74
CA GLN A 392 4.21 23.01 9.81
C GLN A 392 5.24 22.31 10.70
N GLU A 393 4.93 21.10 11.19
CA GLU A 393 5.83 20.32 12.06
C GLU A 393 7.12 19.92 11.31
N LEU A 394 6.96 19.45 10.07
CA LEU A 394 8.08 19.04 9.22
C LEU A 394 9.00 20.24 8.91
N ALA A 395 8.42 21.39 8.56
CA ALA A 395 9.17 22.61 8.29
C ALA A 395 9.88 23.14 9.54
N THR A 396 9.24 23.06 10.70
CA THR A 396 9.84 23.44 11.99
C THR A 396 11.06 22.57 12.30
N LYS A 397 10.94 21.26 12.14
CA LYS A 397 12.04 20.32 12.36
C LYS A 397 13.20 20.58 11.41
N GLU A 398 12.93 20.75 10.12
CA GLU A 398 13.95 21.03 9.10
C GLU A 398 14.67 22.35 9.39
N LEU A 399 13.92 23.41 9.73
CA LEU A 399 14.50 24.71 10.05
C LEU A 399 15.43 24.62 11.26
N LYS A 400 15.02 23.93 12.34
CA LYS A 400 15.89 23.70 13.49
C LYS A 400 17.18 22.96 13.12
N SER A 401 17.10 21.97 12.23
CA SER A 401 18.28 21.26 11.72
C SER A 401 19.22 22.24 11.03
N TYR A 402 18.73 23.00 10.06
CA TYR A 402 19.59 23.92 9.33
C TYR A 402 20.20 25.00 10.23
N LEU A 403 19.45 25.55 11.19
CA LEU A 403 20.01 26.51 12.15
C LEU A 403 21.14 25.91 12.97
N SER A 404 21.02 24.65 13.37
CA SER A 404 22.05 23.92 14.09
C SER A 404 23.28 23.64 13.22
N ASP A 405 23.06 23.12 12.01
CA ASP A 405 24.12 22.74 11.06
C ASP A 405 24.95 23.96 10.65
N GLU A 406 24.30 25.11 10.49
CA GLU A 406 24.91 26.39 10.14
C GLU A 406 25.41 27.21 11.33
N LYS A 407 25.20 26.70 12.56
CA LYS A 407 25.55 27.39 13.81
C LYS A 407 25.00 28.82 13.87
N GLU A 408 23.76 28.99 13.40
CA GLU A 408 23.09 30.28 13.35
C GLU A 408 22.90 30.86 14.76
N ASN A 409 23.15 32.17 14.90
CA ASN A 409 22.92 32.85 16.16
C ASN A 409 21.41 33.03 16.36
N LYS A 410 20.82 32.29 17.31
CA LYS A 410 19.38 32.31 17.60
C LYS A 410 18.83 33.72 17.85
N LYS A 411 19.53 34.56 18.64
CA LYS A 411 19.07 35.93 18.96
C LYS A 411 19.02 36.80 17.70
N LYS A 412 20.03 36.71 16.85
CA LYS A 412 20.06 37.41 15.55
C LYS A 412 18.97 36.87 14.63
N PHE A 413 18.84 35.56 14.51
CA PHE A 413 17.81 34.93 13.68
C PHE A 413 16.40 35.34 14.11
N LYS A 414 16.13 35.39 15.43
CA LYS A 414 14.87 35.90 15.97
C LYS A 414 14.62 37.35 15.55
N SER A 415 15.63 38.22 15.65
CA SER A 415 15.51 39.62 15.21
C SER A 415 15.25 39.72 13.70
N ASP A 416 15.88 38.87 12.89
CA ASP A 416 15.63 38.77 11.45
C ASP A 416 14.19 38.32 11.16
N LEU A 417 13.69 37.32 11.89
CA LEU A 417 12.31 36.84 11.81
C LEU A 417 11.31 37.94 12.18
N ASP A 418 11.52 38.64 13.30
CA ASP A 418 10.65 39.73 13.76
C ASP A 418 10.58 40.87 12.71
N ARG A 419 11.69 41.15 12.01
CA ARG A 419 11.71 42.10 10.89
C ARG A 419 10.96 41.54 9.68
N ALA A 420 11.18 40.28 9.33
CA ALA A 420 10.57 39.64 8.19
C ALA A 420 9.03 39.62 8.29
N MET A 421 8.48 39.33 9.46
CA MET A 421 7.02 39.30 9.65
C MET A 421 6.34 40.67 9.48
N LYS A 422 7.10 41.78 9.55
CA LYS A 422 6.59 43.14 9.26
C LYS A 422 6.51 43.46 7.77
N THR A 423 7.00 42.57 6.91
CA THR A 423 7.04 42.76 5.46
C THR A 423 6.00 41.92 4.71
N ILE A 424 5.12 41.21 5.45
CA ILE A 424 4.11 40.34 4.85
C ILE A 424 3.12 41.20 4.06
N LYS A 425 2.96 40.88 2.77
CA LYS A 425 2.03 41.58 1.85
C LYS A 425 1.37 40.58 0.90
N ALA A 426 0.28 41.00 0.26
CA ALA A 426 -0.35 40.21 -0.79
C ALA A 426 0.64 39.94 -1.95
N GLY A 427 0.66 38.71 -2.45
CA GLY A 427 1.38 38.34 -3.66
C GLY A 427 0.65 38.80 -4.93
N LYS A 428 1.35 38.75 -6.07
CA LYS A 428 0.84 39.26 -7.37
C LYS A 428 -0.46 38.59 -7.84
N ASN A 429 -0.71 37.35 -7.41
CA ASN A 429 -1.89 36.58 -7.82
C ASN A 429 -3.07 36.68 -6.84
N GLY A 430 -2.96 37.45 -5.75
CA GLY A 430 -4.02 37.60 -4.74
C GLY A 430 -4.20 36.41 -3.79
N TYR A 431 -3.83 35.19 -4.20
CA TYR A 431 -3.92 33.96 -3.42
C TYR A 431 -2.70 33.68 -2.54
N SER A 432 -1.52 34.15 -2.96
CA SER A 432 -0.28 34.02 -2.18
C SER A 432 -0.03 35.23 -1.29
N ARG A 433 0.80 35.04 -0.28
CA ARG A 433 1.45 36.10 0.50
C ARG A 433 2.95 36.06 0.24
N THR A 434 3.60 37.21 0.36
CA THR A 434 5.06 37.35 0.23
C THR A 434 5.63 38.06 1.45
N PHE A 435 6.87 37.75 1.80
CA PHE A 435 7.64 38.46 2.82
C PHE A 435 9.14 38.40 2.52
N THR A 436 9.91 39.30 3.13
CA THR A 436 11.36 39.41 2.92
C THR A 436 12.11 38.93 4.16
N PHE A 437 12.88 37.85 4.02
CA PHE A 437 13.79 37.36 5.05
C PHE A 437 15.24 37.60 4.60
N ARG A 438 16.02 38.38 5.37
CA ARG A 438 17.42 38.74 5.03
C ARG A 438 17.61 39.18 3.55
N ASN A 439 16.77 40.11 3.09
CA ASN A 439 16.75 40.64 1.72
C ASN A 439 16.34 39.64 0.62
N LYS A 440 15.80 38.49 1.00
CA LYS A 440 15.26 37.49 0.06
C LYS A 440 13.74 37.47 0.16
N GLU A 441 13.07 37.82 -0.94
CA GLU A 441 11.62 37.73 -1.03
C GLU A 441 11.21 36.28 -1.29
N VAL A 442 10.34 35.76 -0.42
CA VAL A 442 9.76 34.41 -0.49
C VAL A 442 8.24 34.51 -0.44
N PHE A 443 7.56 33.40 -0.76
CA PHE A 443 6.10 33.34 -0.77
C PHE A 443 5.58 32.17 0.06
N PHE A 444 4.33 32.29 0.50
CA PHE A 444 3.55 31.21 1.09
C PHE A 444 2.08 31.31 0.67
N TYR A 445 1.33 30.22 0.82
CA TYR A 445 -0.08 30.14 0.45
C TYR A 445 -0.92 29.84 1.70
N PRO A 446 -1.54 30.85 2.31
CA PRO A 446 -2.41 30.65 3.47
C PRO A 446 -3.72 29.98 3.06
N MET A 447 -4.33 29.21 3.98
CA MET A 447 -5.65 28.64 3.73
C MET A 447 -6.74 29.73 3.70
N MET A 448 -6.61 30.72 4.58
CA MET A 448 -7.48 31.89 4.62
C MET A 448 -6.64 33.16 4.65
N ALA A 449 -7.08 34.17 3.91
CA ALA A 449 -6.38 35.45 3.85
C ALA A 449 -6.48 36.17 5.21
N GLY A 450 -5.38 36.15 5.97
CA GLY A 450 -5.20 36.91 7.19
C GLY A 450 -4.53 38.26 6.94
N SER A 451 -4.62 39.13 7.93
CA SER A 451 -3.86 40.37 8.08
C SER A 451 -2.41 40.08 8.49
N GLN A 452 -1.53 41.05 8.26
CA GLN A 452 -0.13 40.96 8.70
C GLN A 452 -0.03 40.74 10.23
N ALA A 453 -0.91 41.36 11.01
CA ALA A 453 -0.91 41.23 12.47
C ALA A 453 -1.28 39.80 12.91
N GLU A 454 -2.22 39.16 12.22
CA GLU A 454 -2.60 37.76 12.50
C GLU A 454 -1.44 36.80 12.20
N TYR A 455 -0.78 36.93 11.05
CA TYR A 455 0.40 36.09 10.73
C TYR A 455 1.55 36.29 11.71
N GLN A 456 1.79 37.54 12.15
CA GLN A 456 2.76 37.83 13.20
C GLN A 456 2.44 37.11 14.50
N GLN A 457 1.16 37.12 14.90
CA GLN A 457 0.73 36.46 16.12
C GLN A 457 0.80 34.93 15.99
N GLN A 458 0.41 34.38 14.84
CA GLN A 458 0.57 32.95 14.54
C GLN A 458 2.02 32.53 14.67
N MET A 459 2.96 33.24 14.04
CA MET A 459 4.39 32.95 14.14
C MET A 459 4.89 32.98 15.59
N LYS A 460 4.46 33.95 16.42
CA LYS A 460 4.85 34.01 17.84
C LYS A 460 4.39 32.81 18.65
N ASN A 461 3.30 32.16 18.24
CA ASN A 461 2.75 30.98 18.90
C ASN A 461 3.44 29.68 18.45
N THR A 462 4.36 29.73 17.50
CA THR A 462 5.02 28.53 16.95
C THR A 462 6.14 28.01 17.85
N GLU A 463 6.41 26.71 17.72
CA GLU A 463 7.52 26.06 18.40
C GLU A 463 8.89 26.65 18.01
N ILE A 464 9.08 27.08 16.75
CA ILE A 464 10.34 27.68 16.32
C ILE A 464 10.60 29.01 17.04
N TYR A 465 9.57 29.84 17.22
CA TYR A 465 9.73 31.14 17.88
C TYR A 465 10.12 30.97 19.35
N ASN A 466 9.53 29.99 20.03
CA ASN A 466 9.91 29.62 21.39
C ASN A 466 11.35 29.10 21.45
N TYR A 467 11.74 28.22 20.53
CA TYR A 467 13.10 27.69 20.43
C TYR A 467 14.18 28.77 20.23
N LEU A 468 13.85 29.86 19.52
CA LEU A 468 14.75 30.99 19.28
C LEU A 468 14.88 31.94 20.48
N THR A 469 13.93 31.87 21.42
CA THR A 469 13.88 32.71 22.63
C THR A 469 14.61 32.07 23.81
N GLN A 470 14.83 30.76 23.75
CA GLN A 470 15.69 29.98 24.66
C GLN A 470 17.15 30.03 24.20
#